data_AF-A0A2T5GL69-F1
#
_entry.id   AF-A0A2T5GL69-F1
#
_cell.length_a   1.000
_cell.length_b   1.000
_cell.length_c   1.000
_cell.angle_alpha   90.00
_cell.angle_beta   90.00
_cell.angle_gamma   90.00
#
_symmetry.space_group_name_H-M   'P 1'
#
loop_
_entity.id
_entity.type
_entity.pdbx_description
1 polymer ?
#
loop_
_entity_poly.entity_id
_entity_poly.type
_entity_poly.pdbx_seq_one_letter_code
_entity_poly.pdbx_strand_id
1 'polypeptide(L)'
;MNPLDEIVAFVEGHTSLRDFVRTSRENEALGTVLEEDVTIRPYTDAGNLMLYILQQDWSSLAAQVSVQDAMSQFLHVKGRDHTLDRSPLQIYEAILAYTPAWLCLPEFFVDRIVKHAKDALDRKSLAVMVKNEITTSFRCLEKPPRWGQSPNWICVDERPLLFVG
;
A
#
# COMPACT_ATOMS: atom_id res chain seq x y z
N MET A 1 11.98 18.98 -14.60
CA MET A 1 10.61 18.42 -14.75
C MET A 1 9.68 19.24 -13.87
N ASN A 2 8.42 19.44 -14.24
CA ASN A 2 7.47 20.19 -13.40
C ASN A 2 7.12 19.34 -12.16
N PRO A 3 7.17 19.88 -10.92
CA PRO A 3 6.76 19.18 -9.72
C PRO A 3 5.39 18.48 -9.81
N LEU A 4 4.40 19.11 -10.44
CA LEU A 4 3.07 18.51 -10.58
C LEU A 4 3.08 17.29 -11.50
N ASP A 5 3.98 17.24 -12.49
CA ASP A 5 4.11 16.08 -13.37
C ASP A 5 4.72 14.87 -12.63
N GLU A 6 5.62 15.11 -11.68
CA GLU A 6 6.17 14.06 -10.80
C GLU A 6 5.07 13.45 -9.91
N ILE A 7 4.18 14.30 -9.38
CA ILE A 7 3.04 13.86 -8.56
C ILE A 7 2.05 13.07 -9.43
N VAL A 8 1.75 13.54 -10.65
CA VAL A 8 0.91 12.80 -11.60
C VAL A 8 1.51 11.43 -11.90
N ALA A 9 2.81 11.36 -12.22
CA ALA A 9 3.48 10.09 -12.51
C ALA A 9 3.37 9.09 -11.35
N PHE A 10 3.45 9.56 -10.10
CA PHE A 10 3.25 8.71 -8.92
C PHE A 10 1.79 8.25 -8.76
N VAL A 11 0.82 9.16 -8.91
CA VAL A 11 -0.62 8.86 -8.80
C VAL A 11 -1.08 7.89 -9.89
N GLU A 12 -0.50 7.99 -11.08
CA GLU A 12 -0.74 7.09 -12.23
C GLU A 12 0.05 5.77 -12.17
N GLY A 13 0.82 5.55 -11.09
CA GLY A 13 1.52 4.29 -10.85
C GLY A 13 2.80 4.09 -11.68
N HIS A 14 3.34 5.16 -12.29
CA HIS A 14 4.61 5.11 -13.02
C HIS A 14 5.83 5.07 -12.10
N THR A 15 5.68 5.48 -10.83
CA THR A 15 6.73 5.44 -9.82
C THR A 15 6.21 4.83 -8.51
N SER A 16 7.12 4.19 -7.75
CA SER A 16 6.79 3.67 -6.42
C SER A 16 6.81 4.79 -5.36
N LEU A 17 6.12 4.61 -4.23
CA LEU A 17 6.17 5.57 -3.11
C LEU A 17 7.61 5.80 -2.63
N ARG A 18 8.42 4.75 -2.55
CA ARG A 18 9.82 4.87 -2.13
C ARG A 18 10.64 5.73 -3.10
N ASP A 19 10.45 5.52 -4.40
CA ASP A 19 11.15 6.33 -5.42
C ASP A 19 10.64 7.77 -5.43
N PHE A 20 9.33 7.98 -5.31
CA PHE A 20 8.72 9.31 -5.22
C PHE A 20 9.23 10.09 -4.01
N VAL A 21 9.31 9.47 -2.82
CA VAL A 21 9.85 10.10 -1.60
C VAL A 21 11.33 10.43 -1.75
N ARG A 22 12.11 9.58 -2.41
CA ARG A 22 13.52 9.89 -2.71
C ARG A 22 13.58 11.13 -3.61
N THR A 23 12.82 11.16 -4.70
CA THR A 23 12.77 12.30 -5.62
C THR A 23 12.33 13.59 -4.93
N SER A 24 11.34 13.54 -4.04
CA SER A 24 10.85 14.75 -3.33
C SER A 24 11.87 15.35 -2.36
N ARG A 25 12.79 14.53 -1.84
CA ARG A 25 13.91 14.98 -0.99
C ARG A 25 15.06 15.57 -1.79
N GLU A 26 15.28 15.08 -3.00
CA GLU A 26 16.37 15.52 -3.89
C GLU A 26 15.97 16.75 -4.74
N ASN A 27 14.67 16.94 -4.97
CA ASN A 27 14.12 18.03 -5.76
C ASN A 27 13.40 19.06 -4.87
N GLU A 28 14.09 20.16 -4.56
CA GLU A 28 13.59 21.25 -3.71
C GLU A 28 12.27 21.85 -4.22
N ALA A 29 12.07 21.94 -5.54
CA ALA A 29 10.83 22.46 -6.11
C ALA A 29 9.64 21.53 -5.84
N LEU A 30 9.86 20.20 -5.89
CA LEU A 30 8.84 19.23 -5.51
C LEU A 30 8.56 19.26 -4.01
N GLY A 31 9.61 19.36 -3.19
CA GLY A 31 9.46 19.54 -1.74
C GLY A 31 8.60 20.75 -1.38
N THR A 32 8.89 21.90 -1.98
CA THR A 32 8.15 23.15 -1.76
C THR A 32 6.66 23.01 -2.09
N VAL A 33 6.32 22.37 -3.21
CA VAL A 33 4.92 22.14 -3.62
C VAL A 33 4.18 21.25 -2.62
N LEU A 34 4.84 20.23 -2.06
CA LEU A 34 4.26 19.33 -1.07
C LEU A 34 4.13 19.96 0.33
N GLU A 35 4.90 21.02 0.59
CA GLU A 35 4.84 21.79 1.84
C GLU A 35 3.79 22.90 1.83
N GLU A 36 3.19 23.19 0.67
CA GLU A 36 2.14 24.19 0.53
C GLU A 36 0.97 23.94 1.49
N ASP A 37 0.42 25.03 2.00
CA ASP A 37 -0.75 25.01 2.88
C ASP A 37 -2.02 24.72 2.08
N VAL A 38 -2.24 23.42 1.82
CA VAL A 38 -3.43 22.90 1.17
C VAL A 38 -4.11 21.91 2.11
N THR A 39 -5.34 22.20 2.49
CA THR A 39 -6.12 21.31 3.36
C THR A 39 -6.73 20.17 2.56
N ILE A 40 -6.28 18.95 2.83
CA ILE A 40 -6.80 17.70 2.25
C ILE A 40 -7.08 16.74 3.39
N ARG A 41 -8.31 16.73 3.88
CA ARG A 41 -8.69 15.85 5.00
C ARG A 41 -8.98 14.44 4.50
N PRO A 42 -8.57 13.39 5.23
CA PRO A 42 -7.95 13.41 6.56
C PRO A 42 -6.41 13.51 6.56
N TYR A 43 -5.78 13.73 5.41
CA TYR A 43 -4.33 13.55 5.23
C TYR A 43 -3.48 14.69 5.81
N THR A 44 -3.96 15.94 5.81
CA THR A 44 -3.17 17.10 6.24
C THR A 44 -3.51 17.59 7.65
N ASP A 45 -4.15 16.77 8.48
CA ASP A 45 -4.53 17.17 9.85
C ASP A 45 -3.29 17.48 10.73
N ALA A 46 -2.12 16.95 10.37
CA ALA A 46 -0.85 17.20 11.06
C ALA A 46 -0.03 18.38 10.51
N GLY A 47 -0.49 19.08 9.45
CA GLY A 47 0.23 20.19 8.83
C GLY A 47 0.08 20.24 7.31
N ASN A 48 1.00 19.60 6.58
CA ASN A 48 1.00 19.55 5.11
C ASN A 48 1.26 18.13 4.59
N LEU A 49 1.20 17.96 3.27
CA LEU A 49 1.36 16.66 2.62
C LEU A 49 2.76 16.08 2.80
N MET A 50 3.81 16.90 2.76
CA MET A 50 5.17 16.42 3.00
C MET A 50 5.28 15.77 4.38
N LEU A 51 4.78 16.43 5.43
CA LEU A 51 4.78 15.87 6.79
C LEU A 51 3.94 14.59 6.88
N TYR A 52 2.78 14.55 6.22
CA TYR A 52 1.95 13.35 6.15
C TYR A 52 2.72 12.16 5.53
N ILE A 53 3.37 12.37 4.38
CA ILE A 53 4.17 11.35 3.70
C ILE A 53 5.31 10.85 4.59
N LEU A 54 6.02 11.77 5.26
CA LEU A 54 7.16 11.42 6.12
C LEU A 54 6.79 10.56 7.34
N GLN A 55 5.53 10.57 7.76
CA GLN A 55 5.02 9.76 8.86
C GLN A 55 4.61 8.34 8.43
N GLN A 56 4.52 8.07 7.12
CA GLN A 56 4.12 6.76 6.62
C GLN A 56 5.26 5.75 6.59
N ASP A 57 4.93 4.46 6.64
CA ASP A 57 5.85 3.39 6.27
C ASP A 57 5.88 3.23 4.74
N TRP A 58 6.90 3.78 4.09
CA TRP A 58 7.02 3.79 2.62
C TRP A 58 7.26 2.42 1.99
N SER A 59 7.45 1.37 2.79
CA SER A 59 7.46 -0.01 2.29
C SER A 59 6.05 -0.55 2.10
N SER A 60 5.09 -0.05 2.88
CA SER A 60 3.80 -0.70 3.03
C SER A 60 2.85 -0.39 1.87
N LEU A 61 2.11 -1.42 1.44
CA LEU A 61 1.04 -1.26 0.47
C LEU A 61 -0.05 -0.29 0.96
N ALA A 62 -0.33 -0.29 2.27
CA ALA A 62 -1.30 0.62 2.88
C ALA A 62 -0.87 2.10 2.75
N ALA A 63 0.41 2.39 2.96
CA ALA A 63 0.95 3.73 2.74
C ALA A 63 0.91 4.12 1.26
N GLN A 64 1.27 3.23 0.34
CA GLN A 64 1.15 3.49 -1.11
C GLN A 64 -0.27 3.94 -1.46
N VAL A 65 -1.28 3.19 -1.03
CA VAL A 65 -2.70 3.51 -1.28
C VAL A 65 -3.08 4.87 -0.69
N SER A 66 -2.73 5.10 0.58
CA SER A 66 -3.14 6.31 1.29
C SER A 66 -2.46 7.57 0.73
N VAL A 67 -1.18 7.47 0.38
CA VAL A 67 -0.43 8.58 -0.22
C VAL A 67 -0.90 8.84 -1.66
N GLN A 68 -1.20 7.81 -2.45
CA GLN A 68 -1.77 8.01 -3.78
C GLN A 68 -3.13 8.73 -3.73
N ASP A 69 -4.00 8.37 -2.80
CA ASP A 69 -5.28 9.06 -2.62
C ASP A 69 -5.08 10.52 -2.19
N ALA A 70 -4.20 10.77 -1.21
CA ALA A 70 -3.86 12.13 -0.76
C ALA A 70 -3.32 13.01 -1.91
N MET A 71 -2.43 12.46 -2.74
CA MET A 71 -1.86 13.16 -3.90
C MET A 71 -2.89 13.38 -5.01
N SER A 72 -3.78 12.41 -5.25
CA SER A 72 -4.89 12.57 -6.20
C SER A 72 -5.80 13.73 -5.79
N GLN A 73 -6.17 13.79 -4.51
CA GLN A 73 -6.95 14.91 -3.98
C GLN A 73 -6.20 16.25 -4.07
N PHE A 74 -4.88 16.25 -3.83
CA PHE A 74 -4.05 17.45 -4.01
C PHE A 74 -4.08 17.96 -5.45
N LEU A 75 -3.89 17.06 -6.42
CA LEU A 75 -3.95 17.40 -7.85
C LEU A 75 -5.33 17.93 -8.24
N HIS A 76 -6.41 17.37 -7.68
CA HIS A 76 -7.76 17.91 -7.87
C HIS A 76 -7.90 19.35 -7.35
N VAL A 77 -7.37 19.66 -6.15
CA VAL A 77 -7.37 21.03 -5.62
C VAL A 77 -6.54 21.97 -6.51
N LYS A 78 -5.45 21.47 -7.11
CA LYS A 78 -4.63 22.22 -8.07
C LYS A 78 -5.22 22.32 -9.47
N GLY A 79 -6.36 21.70 -9.74
CA GLY A 79 -6.98 21.69 -11.07
C GLY A 79 -6.13 20.95 -12.11
N ARG A 80 -5.35 19.95 -11.69
CA ARG A 80 -4.49 19.14 -12.57
C ARG A 80 -5.18 17.82 -12.92
N ASP A 81 -5.44 17.61 -14.20
CA ASP A 81 -5.98 16.35 -14.71
C ASP A 81 -4.99 15.20 -14.50
N HIS A 82 -5.52 14.04 -14.07
CA HIS A 82 -4.77 12.82 -13.82
C HIS A 82 -5.71 11.62 -13.73
N THR A 83 -5.16 10.40 -13.83
CA THR A 83 -5.90 9.15 -13.60
C THR A 83 -5.32 8.40 -12.40
N LEU A 84 -6.11 8.17 -11.35
CA LEU A 84 -5.62 7.36 -10.22
C LEU A 84 -5.43 5.89 -10.63
N ASP A 85 -4.22 5.35 -10.47
CA ASP A 85 -3.98 3.91 -10.56
C ASP A 85 -4.64 3.21 -9.37
N ARG A 86 -5.69 2.44 -9.66
CA ARG A 86 -6.45 1.70 -8.64
C ARG A 86 -5.86 0.33 -8.32
N SER A 87 -4.80 -0.09 -8.99
CA SER A 87 -4.23 -1.44 -8.82
C SER A 87 -3.75 -1.68 -7.38
N PRO A 88 -3.01 -0.77 -6.73
CA PRO A 88 -2.60 -0.95 -5.33
C PRO A 88 -3.79 -1.09 -4.37
N LEU A 89 -4.82 -0.25 -4.56
CA LEU A 89 -6.05 -0.30 -3.75
C LEU A 89 -6.78 -1.64 -3.92
N GLN A 90 -6.93 -2.13 -5.15
CA GLN A 90 -7.59 -3.41 -5.42
C GLN A 90 -6.86 -4.59 -4.78
N ILE A 91 -5.52 -4.59 -4.82
CA ILE A 91 -4.71 -5.61 -4.16
C ILE A 91 -4.90 -5.51 -2.64
N TYR A 92 -4.83 -4.31 -2.08
CA TYR A 92 -4.99 -4.08 -0.65
C TYR A 92 -6.37 -4.51 -0.15
N GLU A 93 -7.45 -4.14 -0.84
CA GLU A 93 -8.81 -4.59 -0.55
C GLU A 93 -8.95 -6.11 -0.60
N ALA A 94 -8.34 -6.77 -1.59
CA ALA A 94 -8.37 -8.23 -1.70
C ALA A 94 -7.62 -8.88 -0.51
N ILE A 95 -6.46 -8.35 -0.12
CA ILE A 95 -5.72 -8.82 1.05
C ILE A 95 -6.58 -8.68 2.31
N LEU A 96 -7.18 -7.51 2.55
CA LEU A 96 -8.02 -7.29 3.73
C LEU A 96 -9.24 -8.22 3.75
N ALA A 97 -9.87 -8.46 2.60
CA ALA A 97 -11.07 -9.29 2.50
C ALA A 97 -10.80 -10.78 2.78
N TYR A 98 -9.61 -11.27 2.45
CA TYR A 98 -9.28 -12.70 2.57
C TYR A 98 -8.29 -13.02 3.70
N THR A 99 -7.70 -12.02 4.34
CA THR A 99 -6.92 -12.21 5.58
C THR A 99 -7.88 -12.58 6.72
N PRO A 100 -7.73 -13.77 7.33
CA PRO A 100 -8.55 -14.12 8.50
C PRO A 100 -8.29 -13.17 9.68
N ALA A 101 -9.31 -12.90 10.49
CA ALA A 101 -9.20 -11.98 11.63
C ALA A 101 -8.15 -12.37 12.68
N TRP A 102 -7.77 -13.65 12.73
CA TRP A 102 -6.71 -14.15 13.62
C TRP A 102 -5.30 -13.97 13.05
N LEU A 103 -5.16 -13.54 11.80
CA LEU A 103 -3.89 -13.46 11.10
C LEU A 103 -3.51 -12.00 10.85
N CYS A 104 -2.30 -11.64 11.27
CA CYS A 104 -1.64 -10.43 10.80
C CYS A 104 -0.56 -10.84 9.80
N LEU A 105 -0.67 -10.38 8.55
CA LEU A 105 0.27 -10.78 7.50
C LEU A 105 1.62 -10.09 7.67
N PRO A 106 2.74 -10.82 7.63
CA PRO A 106 4.07 -10.22 7.55
C PRO A 106 4.26 -9.43 6.26
N GLU A 107 5.03 -8.33 6.31
CA GLU A 107 5.24 -7.44 5.15
C GLU A 107 5.81 -8.17 3.93
N PHE A 108 6.79 -9.07 4.13
CA PHE A 108 7.38 -9.85 3.03
C PHE A 108 6.33 -10.70 2.28
N PHE A 109 5.27 -11.12 2.98
CA PHE A 109 4.18 -11.89 2.39
C PHE A 109 3.26 -11.00 1.55
N VAL A 110 3.00 -9.78 2.03
CA VAL A 110 2.27 -8.76 1.29
C VAL A 110 3.02 -8.42 0.00
N ASP A 111 4.33 -8.20 0.07
CA ASP A 111 5.20 -7.96 -1.10
C ASP A 111 5.12 -9.11 -2.11
N ARG A 112 5.10 -10.35 -1.63
CA ARG A 112 4.95 -11.54 -2.49
C ARG A 112 3.60 -11.55 -3.21
N ILE A 113 2.51 -11.23 -2.51
CA ILE A 113 1.19 -11.09 -3.12
C ILE A 113 1.20 -10.00 -4.18
N VAL A 114 1.74 -8.82 -3.88
CA VAL A 114 1.83 -7.69 -4.83
C VAL A 114 2.59 -8.09 -6.08
N LYS A 115 3.67 -8.86 -5.93
CA LYS A 115 4.46 -9.37 -7.07
C LYS A 115 3.63 -10.31 -7.95
N HIS A 116 2.92 -11.28 -7.37
CA HIS A 116 2.08 -12.23 -8.12
C HIS A 116 0.80 -11.61 -8.67
N ALA A 117 0.30 -10.52 -8.06
CA ALA A 117 -0.90 -9.82 -8.53
C ALA A 117 -0.75 -9.26 -9.95
N LYS A 118 0.49 -9.01 -10.41
CA LYS A 118 0.78 -8.57 -11.79
C LYS A 118 0.34 -9.58 -12.85
N ASP A 119 0.23 -10.86 -12.48
CA ASP A 119 -0.17 -11.93 -13.39
C ASP A 119 -1.70 -12.13 -13.42
N ALA A 120 -2.46 -11.43 -12.57
CA ALA A 120 -3.91 -11.51 -12.52
C ALA A 120 -4.53 -10.73 -13.68
N LEU A 121 -5.40 -11.38 -14.46
CA LEU A 121 -6.05 -10.79 -15.63
C LEU A 121 -7.22 -9.86 -15.26
N ASP A 122 -7.86 -10.11 -14.12
CA ASP A 122 -9.02 -9.36 -13.64
C ASP A 122 -9.17 -9.41 -12.10
N ARG A 123 -10.10 -8.62 -11.56
CA ARG A 123 -10.38 -8.55 -10.11
C ARG A 123 -10.78 -9.89 -9.50
N LYS A 124 -11.47 -10.77 -10.25
CA LYS A 124 -11.92 -12.07 -9.76
C LYS A 124 -10.75 -13.04 -9.63
N SER A 125 -9.86 -13.05 -10.62
CA SER A 125 -8.63 -13.84 -10.60
C SER A 125 -7.68 -13.37 -9.51
N LEU A 126 -7.56 -12.05 -9.29
CA LEU A 126 -6.83 -11.48 -8.16
C LEU A 126 -7.38 -11.98 -6.82
N ALA A 127 -8.70 -11.89 -6.63
CA ALA A 127 -9.37 -12.35 -5.41
C ALA A 127 -9.13 -13.85 -5.14
N VAL A 128 -9.25 -14.70 -6.17
CA VAL A 128 -9.00 -16.13 -6.07
C VAL A 128 -7.53 -16.41 -5.73
N MET A 129 -6.60 -15.72 -6.39
CA MET A 129 -5.17 -15.85 -6.14
C MET A 129 -4.82 -15.49 -4.70
N VAL A 130 -5.23 -14.30 -4.22
CA VAL A 130 -4.95 -13.83 -2.85
C VAL A 130 -5.52 -14.79 -1.82
N LYS A 131 -6.78 -15.22 -2.00
CA LYS A 131 -7.42 -16.19 -1.10
C LYS A 131 -6.63 -17.50 -1.04
N ASN A 132 -6.23 -18.04 -2.19
CA ASN A 132 -5.50 -19.29 -2.26
C ASN A 132 -4.11 -19.15 -1.63
N GLU A 133 -3.39 -18.07 -1.91
CA GLU A 133 -2.06 -17.80 -1.36
C GLU A 133 -2.08 -17.77 0.18
N ILE A 134 -3.03 -17.06 0.77
CA ILE A 134 -3.20 -16.95 2.22
C ILE A 134 -3.58 -18.29 2.84
N THR A 135 -4.62 -18.95 2.32
CA THR A 135 -5.15 -20.19 2.90
C THR A 135 -4.19 -21.38 2.77
N THR A 136 -3.41 -21.42 1.69
CA THR A 136 -2.41 -22.48 1.49
C THR A 136 -1.11 -22.23 2.25
N SER A 137 -0.79 -20.98 2.58
CA SER A 137 0.41 -20.64 3.37
C SER A 137 0.12 -20.76 4.86
N PHE A 138 -0.91 -20.09 5.37
CA PHE A 138 -1.21 -20.02 6.80
C PHE A 138 -2.21 -21.09 7.20
N ARG A 139 -1.69 -22.27 7.57
CA ARG A 139 -2.49 -23.43 7.95
C ARG A 139 -2.57 -23.59 9.48
N CYS A 140 -3.65 -24.22 9.93
CA CYS A 140 -3.82 -24.71 11.30
C CYS A 140 -4.07 -26.22 11.28
N LEU A 141 -3.62 -26.93 12.31
CA LEU A 141 -3.80 -28.38 12.41
C LEU A 141 -5.25 -28.76 12.73
N GLU A 142 -5.84 -28.10 13.72
CA GLU A 142 -7.23 -28.37 14.15
C GLU A 142 -8.13 -27.18 13.95
N LYS A 143 -7.89 -26.07 14.67
CA LYS A 143 -8.77 -24.90 14.66
C LYS A 143 -7.95 -23.63 14.47
N PRO A 144 -8.51 -22.62 13.79
CA PRO A 144 -7.88 -21.31 13.76
C PRO A 144 -7.83 -20.73 15.18
N PRO A 145 -6.78 -19.94 15.49
CA PRO A 145 -6.71 -19.20 16.74
C PRO A 145 -7.95 -18.32 16.95
N ARG A 146 -8.38 -18.16 18.21
CA ARG A 146 -9.48 -17.25 18.57
C ARG A 146 -9.04 -15.81 18.78
N TRP A 147 -7.73 -15.57 18.87
CA TRP A 147 -7.13 -14.26 19.07
C TRP A 147 -6.23 -13.92 17.89
N GLY A 148 -6.08 -12.62 17.62
CA GLY A 148 -5.14 -12.11 16.63
C GLY A 148 -3.72 -12.56 16.97
N GLN A 149 -3.06 -13.19 16.00
CA GLN A 149 -1.67 -13.56 16.09
C GLN A 149 -0.79 -12.35 15.77
N SER A 150 0.40 -12.33 16.35
CA SER A 150 1.38 -11.27 16.10
C SER A 150 1.74 -11.21 14.60
N PRO A 151 2.00 -10.01 14.03
CA PRO A 151 2.59 -9.88 12.69
C PRO A 151 3.93 -10.61 12.56
N ASN A 152 4.62 -10.86 13.68
CA ASN A 152 5.87 -11.61 13.73
C ASN A 152 5.60 -13.13 13.72
N TRP A 153 4.87 -13.61 12.72
CA TRP A 153 4.67 -15.04 12.53
C TRP A 153 6.02 -15.72 12.31
N ILE A 154 6.27 -16.84 13.02
CA ILE A 154 7.52 -17.57 12.83
C ILE A 154 7.52 -18.18 11.43
N CYS A 155 8.45 -17.74 10.60
CA CYS A 155 8.63 -18.22 9.24
C CYS A 155 10.01 -18.87 9.12
N VAL A 156 10.07 -20.03 8.46
CA VAL A 156 11.32 -20.72 8.10
C VAL A 156 11.34 -20.82 6.58
N ASP A 157 12.42 -20.36 5.94
CA ASP A 157 12.54 -20.30 4.48
C ASP A 157 11.35 -19.61 3.79
N GLU A 158 10.95 -18.44 4.32
CA GLU A 158 9.79 -17.63 3.84
C GLU A 158 8.43 -18.34 3.88
N ARG A 159 8.34 -19.46 4.61
CA ARG A 159 7.10 -20.21 4.82
C ARG A 159 6.66 -20.07 6.28
N PRO A 160 5.41 -19.64 6.53
CA PRO A 160 4.90 -19.58 7.89
C PRO A 160 4.81 -21.00 8.47
N LEU A 161 5.20 -21.16 9.73
CA LEU A 161 5.01 -22.42 10.44
C LEU A 161 3.52 -22.72 10.62
N LEU A 162 3.21 -24.02 10.69
CA LEU A 162 1.87 -24.52 10.98
C LEU A 162 1.43 -24.08 12.38
N PHE A 163 0.23 -23.53 12.51
CA PHE A 163 -0.38 -23.32 13.81
C PHE A 163 -0.82 -24.66 14.40
N VAL A 164 -0.23 -25.05 15.53
CA VAL A 164 -0.59 -26.27 16.28
C VAL A 164 -1.44 -25.84 17.48
N GLY A 165 -2.76 -25.86 17.30
CA GLY A 165 -3.77 -25.48 18.30
C GLY A 165 -5.19 -25.58 17.76
#